data_AF-A0A950TC89-F1
#
_entry.id   AF-A0A950TC89-F1
#
_cell.length_a   1.000
_cell.length_b   1.000
_cell.length_c   1.000
_cell.angle_alpha   90.00
_cell.angle_beta   90.00
_cell.angle_gamma   90.00
#
_symmetry.space_group_name_H-M   'P 1'
#
loop_
_entity.id
_entity.type
_entity.pdbx_description
1 polymer ?
#
loop_
_entity_poly.entity_id
_entity_poly.type
_entity_poly.pdbx_seq_one_letter_code
_entity_poly.pdbx_strand_id
1 'polypeptide(L)'
;MARHVERRYSFAAAGALSRRAMLIGIGAAPLALFASDLVALQDDGIDPKKLKPGQFAWNPDRAPEGPVVVVVSIPDQMVTVYRNGVRIAVSTCSTGRPGHATPTGTFVILQKDVNHHSSLYDDAPMPYMERLTWGGVALHAGNLPGYPASHGCVRLPKAFAQLLYGITQLGTTVIIGDHNTVPADVLHSGVLISQHTEDMAKEAVKQAKANAESAPPGSPGAQTVSAVISTADKKIIVYQNGVPAFEDTVTLKQPDEPFGTHVFNVTGPSDDPAKLKWMAIDLEADAVTDLGQDNGTPAEASALLYAATMGRIDVPEATARRWSALLRPGTTLVITDKPATAESYSAPGFTIMTGDS
;
A
#
# COMPACT_ATOMS: atom_id res chain seq x y z
N MET A 1 -61.27 38.87 21.72
CA MET A 1 -60.69 39.13 20.39
C MET A 1 -59.80 37.96 20.03
N ALA A 2 -60.26 37.11 19.13
CA ALA A 2 -59.56 35.92 18.64
C ALA A 2 -59.82 35.83 17.13
N ARG A 3 -58.81 35.43 16.34
CA ARG A 3 -58.87 34.41 15.28
C ARG A 3 -57.59 34.38 14.44
N HIS A 4 -57.13 33.15 14.23
CA HIS A 4 -56.22 32.68 13.18
C HIS A 4 -56.62 33.15 11.77
N VAL A 5 -55.62 33.40 10.91
CA VAL A 5 -55.69 33.24 9.45
C VAL A 5 -54.33 32.72 8.95
N GLU A 6 -54.37 31.60 8.22
CA GLU A 6 -53.26 30.98 7.48
C GLU A 6 -52.79 31.84 6.28
N ARG A 7 -51.52 31.71 5.89
CA ARG A 7 -51.12 31.89 4.48
C ARG A 7 -50.12 30.81 4.04
N ARG A 8 -50.42 30.24 2.88
CA ARG A 8 -49.70 29.22 2.12
C ARG A 8 -48.81 29.84 1.03
N TYR A 9 -47.65 29.21 0.80
CA TYR A 9 -46.81 29.03 -0.41
C TYR A 9 -46.66 30.13 -1.49
N SER A 10 -45.41 30.45 -1.90
CA SER A 10 -44.85 30.05 -3.22
C SER A 10 -43.38 30.51 -3.46
N PHE A 11 -42.55 29.52 -3.81
CA PHE A 11 -41.44 29.42 -4.78
C PHE A 11 -40.41 30.54 -5.08
N ALA A 12 -39.13 30.12 -4.98
CA ALA A 12 -38.10 30.02 -6.05
C ALA A 12 -36.78 30.76 -5.78
N ALA A 13 -35.73 29.97 -5.52
CA ALA A 13 -34.40 30.22 -6.10
C ALA A 13 -33.66 28.88 -6.19
N ALA A 14 -33.51 28.40 -7.43
CA ALA A 14 -32.71 27.26 -7.80
C ALA A 14 -31.22 27.52 -7.51
N GLY A 15 -30.51 26.50 -7.05
CA GLY A 15 -29.06 26.52 -6.83
C GLY A 15 -28.50 25.11 -6.91
N ALA A 16 -28.30 24.64 -8.15
CA ALA A 16 -27.40 23.58 -8.61
C ALA A 16 -27.16 22.36 -7.69
N LEU A 17 -27.96 21.32 -7.91
CA LEU A 17 -27.53 19.93 -7.68
C LEU A 17 -26.38 19.63 -8.65
N SER A 18 -25.18 19.36 -8.12
CA SER A 18 -24.06 18.83 -8.89
C SER A 18 -24.45 17.45 -9.46
N ARG A 19 -24.41 17.37 -10.79
CA ARG A 19 -24.71 16.15 -11.56
C ARG A 19 -23.54 15.18 -11.44
N ARG A 20 -23.55 14.27 -10.45
CA ARG A 20 -22.78 13.00 -10.50
C ARG A 20 -23.20 11.99 -9.42
N ALA A 21 -24.50 11.87 -9.15
CA ALA A 21 -25.04 10.64 -8.56
C ALA A 21 -25.39 9.68 -9.72
N MET A 22 -24.39 8.97 -10.24
CA MET A 22 -24.64 7.90 -11.20
C MET A 22 -25.08 6.67 -10.41
N LEU A 23 -26.30 6.22 -10.73
CA LEU A 23 -26.92 5.02 -10.18
C LEU A 23 -25.96 3.84 -10.29
N ILE A 24 -25.53 3.31 -9.15
CA ILE A 24 -25.05 1.93 -9.04
C ILE A 24 -26.26 1.07 -9.44
N GLY A 25 -26.26 0.59 -10.68
CA GLY A 25 -27.14 -0.48 -11.11
C GLY A 25 -26.74 -1.72 -10.34
N ILE A 26 -27.44 -1.98 -9.23
CA ILE A 26 -27.31 -3.19 -8.43
C ILE A 26 -27.79 -4.36 -9.28
N GLY A 27 -26.89 -4.92 -10.09
CA GLY A 27 -26.90 -6.35 -10.36
C GLY A 27 -26.49 -7.02 -9.07
N ALA A 28 -27.48 -7.50 -8.30
CA ALA A 28 -27.28 -8.17 -7.03
C ALA A 28 -26.51 -9.50 -7.22
N ALA A 29 -25.18 -9.42 -7.27
CA ALA A 29 -24.32 -10.48 -6.73
C ALA A 29 -23.97 -10.07 -5.29
N PRO A 30 -23.89 -11.00 -4.32
CA PRO A 30 -23.89 -10.63 -2.92
C PRO A 30 -22.57 -9.96 -2.54
N LEU A 31 -22.57 -8.62 -2.46
CA LEU A 31 -21.55 -7.81 -1.77
C LEU A 31 -21.50 -8.07 -0.25
N ALA A 32 -22.31 -9.01 0.26
CA ALA A 32 -22.49 -9.28 1.69
C ALA A 32 -21.36 -10.09 2.35
N LEU A 33 -20.26 -10.41 1.67
CA LEU A 33 -19.16 -11.22 2.22
C LEU A 33 -17.95 -10.41 2.72
N PHE A 34 -17.95 -9.08 2.63
CA PHE A 34 -16.73 -8.29 2.85
C PHE A 34 -16.63 -7.56 4.20
N ALA A 35 -17.75 -7.31 4.89
CA ALA A 35 -17.76 -6.41 6.04
C ALA A 35 -17.39 -7.07 7.38
N SER A 36 -17.66 -8.36 7.58
CA SER A 36 -17.47 -9.02 8.88
C SER A 36 -16.03 -9.39 9.22
N ASP A 37 -15.13 -9.29 8.24
CA ASP A 37 -13.78 -9.84 8.31
C ASP A 37 -12.69 -8.74 8.37
N LEU A 38 -13.09 -7.47 8.52
CA LEU A 38 -12.18 -6.35 8.76
C LEU A 38 -11.71 -6.35 10.21
N VAL A 39 -10.48 -6.80 10.45
CA VAL A 39 -9.82 -6.60 11.75
C VAL A 39 -9.10 -5.27 11.68
N ALA A 40 -9.43 -4.31 12.55
CA ALA A 40 -8.67 -3.06 12.61
C ALA A 40 -7.20 -3.37 12.91
N LEU A 41 -6.27 -2.72 12.20
CA LEU A 41 -4.85 -2.74 12.54
C LEU A 41 -4.69 -2.57 14.04
N GLN A 42 -3.89 -3.44 14.65
CA GLN A 42 -3.71 -3.42 16.09
C GLN A 42 -3.03 -2.11 16.50
N ASP A 43 -3.82 -1.14 17.00
CA ASP A 43 -3.34 0.14 17.49
C ASP A 43 -2.43 -0.07 18.71
N ASP A 44 -1.23 0.50 18.72
CA ASP A 44 -0.37 0.53 19.93
C ASP A 44 -0.75 1.66 20.89
N GLY A 45 -1.79 2.44 20.57
CA GLY A 45 -2.22 3.59 21.35
C GLY A 45 -1.28 4.80 21.24
N ILE A 46 -0.24 4.71 20.39
CA ILE A 46 0.60 5.85 20.02
C ILE A 46 -0.07 6.56 18.86
N ASP A 47 -0.55 7.77 19.14
CA ASP A 47 -1.02 8.69 18.11
C ASP A 47 0.20 9.34 17.42
N PRO A 48 0.49 9.00 16.14
CA PRO A 48 1.64 9.53 15.43
C PRO A 48 1.63 11.06 15.35
N LYS A 49 0.45 11.67 15.33
CA LYS A 49 0.29 13.14 15.22
C LYS A 49 0.76 13.89 16.46
N LYS A 50 1.00 13.19 17.57
CA LYS A 50 1.53 13.78 18.82
C LYS A 50 3.06 13.73 18.91
N LEU A 51 3.73 13.04 17.99
CA LEU A 51 5.20 12.97 17.97
C LEU A 51 5.78 14.31 17.52
N LYS A 52 6.80 14.79 18.25
CA LYS A 52 7.59 15.96 17.88
C LYS A 52 8.70 15.56 16.90
N PRO A 53 9.24 16.50 16.11
CA PRO A 53 10.36 16.21 15.20
C PRO A 53 11.52 15.50 15.92
N GLY A 54 11.96 14.38 15.34
CA GLY A 54 13.01 13.53 15.92
C GLY A 54 12.51 12.43 16.87
N GLN A 55 11.24 12.46 17.28
CA GLN A 55 10.64 11.42 18.12
C GLN A 55 10.14 10.24 17.28
N PHE A 56 10.16 9.06 17.91
CA PHE A 56 9.70 7.80 17.36
C PHE A 56 9.29 6.86 18.50
N ALA A 57 8.55 5.81 18.15
CA ALA A 57 8.27 4.67 19.00
C ALA A 57 8.70 3.38 18.30
N TRP A 58 9.16 2.41 19.09
CA TRP A 58 9.75 1.16 18.61
C TRP A 58 9.36 0.01 19.53
N ASN A 59 8.56 -0.92 19.00
CA ASN A 59 7.94 -2.02 19.72
C ASN A 59 8.04 -3.32 18.90
N PRO A 60 9.26 -3.84 18.66
CA PRO A 60 9.50 -4.97 17.76
C PRO A 60 8.92 -6.29 18.30
N ASP A 61 8.77 -6.41 19.62
CA ASP A 61 8.26 -7.63 20.27
C ASP A 61 6.78 -7.89 19.95
N ARG A 62 6.05 -6.90 19.42
CA ARG A 62 4.66 -7.06 18.96
C ARG A 62 4.54 -8.05 17.80
N ALA A 63 5.60 -8.15 17.00
CA ALA A 63 5.75 -9.15 15.95
C ALA A 63 7.25 -9.50 15.86
N PRO A 64 7.72 -10.57 16.52
CA PRO A 64 9.15 -10.87 16.62
C PRO A 64 9.76 -11.25 15.27
N GLU A 65 8.97 -11.84 14.37
CA GLU A 65 9.41 -12.34 13.07
C GLU A 65 8.41 -11.96 11.96
N GLY A 66 8.82 -12.17 10.70
CA GLY A 66 7.96 -11.97 9.54
C GLY A 66 8.41 -10.84 8.61
N PRO A 67 7.69 -10.67 7.49
CA PRO A 67 8.06 -9.71 6.47
C PRO A 67 7.88 -8.28 6.98
N VAL A 68 8.83 -7.41 6.66
CA VAL A 68 8.78 -5.97 7.00
C VAL A 68 8.26 -5.18 5.81
N VAL A 69 7.36 -4.24 6.08
CA VAL A 69 6.91 -3.21 5.13
C VAL A 69 7.07 -1.84 5.79
N VAL A 70 7.66 -0.90 5.06
CA VAL A 70 7.81 0.49 5.49
C VAL A 70 6.81 1.33 4.73
N VAL A 71 6.07 2.19 5.42
CA VAL A 71 5.10 3.11 4.83
C VAL A 71 5.52 4.53 5.19
N VAL A 72 5.65 5.39 4.20
CA VAL A 72 6.01 6.80 4.34
C VAL A 72 4.81 7.65 3.91
N SER A 73 4.29 8.45 4.83
CA SER A 73 3.31 9.50 4.52
C SER A 73 4.06 10.81 4.38
N ILE A 74 4.12 11.34 3.16
CA ILE A 74 4.67 12.68 2.89
C ILE A 74 3.86 13.77 3.62
N PRO A 75 2.53 13.84 3.57
CA PRO A 75 1.80 14.94 4.22
C PRO A 75 1.90 14.90 5.74
N ASP A 76 1.93 13.71 6.36
CA ASP A 76 2.07 13.59 7.81
C ASP A 76 3.54 13.72 8.26
N GLN A 77 4.51 13.66 7.34
CA GLN A 77 5.95 13.54 7.66
C GLN A 77 6.21 12.38 8.64
N MET A 78 5.63 11.23 8.34
CA MET A 78 5.72 10.03 9.19
C MET A 78 6.24 8.82 8.40
N VAL A 79 6.96 7.97 9.10
CA VAL A 79 7.30 6.61 8.68
C VAL A 79 6.71 5.62 9.66
N THR A 80 5.92 4.68 9.16
CA THR A 80 5.34 3.58 9.92
C THR A 80 5.93 2.27 9.44
N VAL A 81 6.30 1.40 10.38
CA VAL A 81 6.92 0.11 10.08
C VAL A 81 5.98 -0.99 10.54
N TYR A 82 5.63 -1.86 9.60
CA TYR A 82 4.81 -3.03 9.84
C TYR A 82 5.69 -4.26 9.75
N ARG A 83 5.46 -5.23 10.65
CA ARG A 83 5.98 -6.58 10.50
C ARG A 83 4.82 -7.56 10.62
N ASN A 84 4.64 -8.39 9.60
CA ASN A 84 3.53 -9.34 9.55
C ASN A 84 2.15 -8.68 9.72
N GLY A 85 1.98 -7.46 9.19
CA GLY A 85 0.76 -6.64 9.33
C GLY A 85 0.63 -5.91 10.67
N VAL A 86 1.48 -6.19 11.66
CA VAL A 86 1.44 -5.52 12.96
C VAL A 86 2.34 -4.28 12.92
N ARG A 87 1.83 -3.12 13.32
CA ARG A 87 2.67 -1.91 13.48
C ARG A 87 3.71 -2.16 14.58
N ILE A 88 4.99 -2.25 14.23
CA ILE A 88 6.07 -2.41 15.20
C ILE A 88 6.81 -1.12 15.48
N ALA A 89 6.63 -0.09 14.64
CA ALA A 89 7.28 1.20 14.84
C ALA A 89 6.55 2.34 14.14
N VAL A 90 6.76 3.55 14.65
CA VAL A 90 6.38 4.79 13.99
C VAL A 90 7.41 5.87 14.31
N SER A 91 7.75 6.72 13.34
CA SER A 91 8.75 7.78 13.48
C SER A 91 8.34 9.00 12.69
N THR A 92 8.68 10.18 13.21
CA THR A 92 8.76 11.39 12.37
C THR A 92 9.84 11.24 11.31
N CYS A 93 9.67 11.92 10.17
CA CYS A 93 10.67 12.00 9.10
C CYS A 93 10.76 13.41 8.51
N SER A 94 11.69 13.60 7.57
CA SER A 94 11.76 14.81 6.73
C SER A 94 11.99 14.41 5.28
N THR A 95 10.99 14.63 4.44
CA THR A 95 11.00 14.25 3.00
C THR A 95 11.51 15.39 2.12
N GLY A 96 11.42 15.24 0.80
CA GLY A 96 11.86 16.19 -0.21
C GLY A 96 11.12 17.52 -0.19
N ARG A 97 11.85 18.62 -0.27
CA ARG A 97 11.28 19.98 -0.36
C ARG A 97 10.67 20.24 -1.75
N PRO A 98 9.85 21.29 -1.93
CA PRO A 98 9.40 21.71 -3.26
C PRO A 98 10.56 21.89 -4.25
N GLY A 99 10.43 21.35 -5.46
CA GLY A 99 11.49 21.30 -6.48
C GLY A 99 12.48 20.13 -6.32
N HIS A 100 12.40 19.38 -5.21
CA HIS A 100 13.10 18.11 -5.01
C HIS A 100 12.19 17.13 -4.26
N ALA A 101 10.95 16.99 -4.73
CA ALA A 101 9.95 16.16 -4.08
C ALA A 101 10.43 14.72 -3.95
N THR A 102 10.08 14.08 -2.83
CA THR A 102 10.24 12.63 -2.71
C THR A 102 9.25 11.97 -3.65
N PRO A 103 9.69 11.06 -4.55
CA PRO A 103 8.77 10.38 -5.43
C PRO A 103 7.83 9.47 -4.62
N THR A 104 6.55 9.48 -4.98
CA THR A 104 5.56 8.51 -4.47
C THR A 104 5.67 7.20 -5.21
N GLY A 105 5.06 6.15 -4.66
CA GLY A 105 4.99 4.83 -5.26
C GLY A 105 5.38 3.69 -4.32
N THR A 106 5.50 2.50 -4.90
CA THR A 106 6.06 1.34 -4.21
C THR A 106 7.51 1.16 -4.62
N PHE A 107 8.37 0.96 -3.63
CA PHE A 107 9.81 0.79 -3.75
C PHE A 107 10.25 -0.47 -3.01
N VAL A 108 11.49 -0.89 -3.26
CA VAL A 108 12.20 -1.84 -2.41
C VAL A 108 13.57 -1.30 -2.10
N ILE A 109 14.17 -1.83 -1.04
CA ILE A 109 15.54 -1.50 -0.69
C ILE A 109 16.50 -2.20 -1.66
N LEU A 110 17.20 -1.41 -2.48
CA LEU A 110 18.13 -1.85 -3.53
C LEU A 110 19.56 -2.02 -3.02
N GLN A 111 19.94 -1.19 -2.05
CA GLN A 111 21.29 -1.16 -1.50
C GLN A 111 21.20 -0.69 -0.04
N LYS A 112 22.12 -1.19 0.78
CA LYS A 112 22.28 -0.78 2.18
C LYS A 112 23.74 -0.47 2.47
N ASP A 113 24.00 0.66 3.12
CA ASP A 113 25.34 1.10 3.49
C ASP A 113 25.29 1.96 4.75
N VAL A 114 25.99 1.52 5.81
CA VAL A 114 26.01 2.20 7.11
C VAL A 114 26.71 3.56 7.02
N ASN A 115 27.75 3.68 6.20
CA ASN A 115 28.63 4.85 6.14
C ASN A 115 28.53 5.54 4.77
N HIS A 116 27.35 5.51 4.14
CA HIS A 116 27.18 6.09 2.82
C HIS A 116 27.44 7.59 2.82
N HIS A 117 28.08 8.07 1.76
CA HIS A 117 28.23 9.50 1.47
C HIS A 117 27.68 9.79 0.08
N SER A 118 26.94 10.88 -0.07
CA SER A 118 26.29 11.22 -1.32
C SER A 118 27.30 11.71 -2.37
N SER A 119 27.43 10.98 -3.48
CA SER A 119 28.21 11.44 -4.63
C SER A 119 27.55 12.61 -5.38
N LEU A 120 26.26 12.89 -5.12
CA LEU A 120 25.49 13.96 -5.77
C LEU A 120 25.42 15.25 -4.94
N TYR A 121 25.79 15.20 -3.66
CA TYR A 121 25.61 16.31 -2.71
C TYR A 121 26.85 16.50 -1.85
N ASP A 122 27.98 16.85 -2.48
CA ASP A 122 29.23 17.27 -1.82
C ASP A 122 29.67 16.33 -0.69
N ASP A 123 29.64 15.02 -0.94
CA ASP A 123 30.01 13.99 0.04
C ASP A 123 29.20 14.04 1.34
N ALA A 124 27.98 14.58 1.31
CA ALA A 124 27.15 14.68 2.50
C ALA A 124 26.89 13.30 3.12
N PRO A 125 27.10 13.14 4.44
CA PRO A 125 26.93 11.85 5.10
C PRO A 125 25.46 11.43 5.13
N MET A 126 25.21 10.18 4.77
CA MET A 126 23.89 9.52 4.81
C MET A 126 23.98 8.24 5.66
N PRO A 127 24.11 8.34 7.00
CA PRO A 127 24.31 7.16 7.83
C PRO A 127 23.10 6.23 7.78
N TYR A 128 23.36 4.92 7.76
CA TYR A 128 22.33 3.88 7.64
C TYR A 128 21.46 4.06 6.39
N MET A 129 22.11 4.32 5.25
CA MET A 129 21.42 4.51 3.98
C MET A 129 20.79 3.21 3.49
N GLU A 130 19.53 3.31 3.05
CA GLU A 130 18.76 2.27 2.39
C GLU A 130 18.19 2.84 1.08
N ARG A 131 18.83 2.48 -0.05
CA ARG A 131 18.56 3.06 -1.38
C ARG A 131 17.24 2.53 -1.93
N LEU A 132 16.41 3.44 -2.45
CA LEU A 132 15.12 3.13 -3.08
C LEU A 132 15.17 3.30 -4.60
N THR A 133 16.00 4.22 -5.10
CA THR A 133 16.19 4.43 -6.54
C THR A 133 17.66 4.57 -6.90
N TRP A 134 18.02 4.15 -8.11
CA TRP A 134 19.36 4.43 -8.66
C TRP A 134 19.59 5.93 -8.92
N GLY A 135 18.51 6.70 -9.02
CA GLY A 135 18.54 8.17 -9.05
C GLY A 135 18.95 8.83 -7.72
N GLY A 136 19.12 8.07 -6.63
CA GLY A 136 19.67 8.59 -5.36
C GLY A 136 18.67 8.80 -4.23
N VAL A 137 17.39 8.45 -4.41
CA VAL A 137 16.40 8.53 -3.33
C VAL A 137 16.63 7.36 -2.36
N ALA A 138 16.67 7.66 -1.06
CA ALA A 138 16.95 6.69 0.00
C ALA A 138 16.26 7.06 1.32
N LEU A 139 16.11 6.07 2.20
CA LEU A 139 15.92 6.28 3.64
C LEU A 139 17.31 6.42 4.28
N HIS A 140 17.51 7.39 5.18
CA HIS A 140 18.77 7.49 5.93
C HIS A 140 18.64 8.41 7.16
N ALA A 141 19.60 8.34 8.08
CA ALA A 141 19.67 9.29 9.18
C ALA A 141 19.97 10.72 8.69
N GLY A 142 19.29 11.73 9.21
CA GLY A 142 19.53 13.12 8.81
C GLY A 142 18.92 14.16 9.74
N ASN A 143 18.94 15.42 9.32
CA ASN A 143 18.31 16.53 10.05
C ASN A 143 16.78 16.55 9.82
N LEU A 144 16.01 16.67 10.89
CA LEU A 144 14.54 16.66 10.88
C LEU A 144 13.99 17.99 11.43
N PRO A 145 13.80 19.01 10.58
CA PRO A 145 13.30 20.31 11.02
C PRO A 145 11.77 20.34 11.27
N GLY A 146 11.07 19.22 11.08
CA GLY A 146 9.61 19.10 11.22
C GLY A 146 8.81 19.45 9.97
N TYR A 147 9.47 19.60 8.82
CA TYR A 147 8.86 19.82 7.51
C TYR A 147 9.73 19.20 6.40
N PRO A 148 9.20 19.04 5.16
CA PRO A 148 9.98 18.54 4.03
C PRO A 148 11.17 19.45 3.71
N ALA A 149 12.40 18.93 3.80
CA ALA A 149 13.62 19.71 3.69
C ALA A 149 14.76 19.00 2.95
N SER A 150 14.53 17.79 2.43
CA SER A 150 15.51 17.00 1.70
C SER A 150 15.56 17.31 0.21
N HIS A 151 16.52 16.71 -0.49
CA HIS A 151 16.60 16.73 -1.95
C HIS A 151 15.97 15.45 -2.56
N GLY A 152 14.96 14.88 -1.88
CA GLY A 152 14.20 13.70 -2.34
C GLY A 152 14.27 12.52 -1.38
N CYS A 153 15.33 12.40 -0.58
CA CYS A 153 15.47 11.34 0.43
C CYS A 153 14.46 11.47 1.58
N VAL A 154 14.21 10.37 2.29
CA VAL A 154 13.43 10.35 3.53
C VAL A 154 14.40 10.32 4.71
N ARG A 155 14.56 11.46 5.39
CA ARG A 155 15.46 11.57 6.55
C ARG A 155 14.78 11.09 7.82
N LEU A 156 15.52 10.33 8.63
CA LEU A 156 15.04 9.68 9.85
C LEU A 156 15.88 10.09 11.08
N PRO A 157 15.32 10.01 12.30
CA PRO A 157 16.12 10.11 13.52
C PRO A 157 17.21 9.05 13.51
N LYS A 158 18.45 9.41 13.87
CA LYS A 158 19.61 8.49 13.75
C LYS A 158 19.40 7.14 14.46
N ALA A 159 18.83 7.15 15.67
CA ALA A 159 18.55 5.92 16.41
C ALA A 159 17.50 5.05 15.70
N PHE A 160 16.43 5.67 15.17
CA PHE A 160 15.42 4.95 14.39
C PHE A 160 16.00 4.39 13.08
N ALA A 161 16.80 5.17 12.34
CA ALA A 161 17.46 4.71 11.12
C ALA A 161 18.34 3.48 11.37
N GLN A 162 19.10 3.47 12.47
CA GLN A 162 19.89 2.32 12.88
C GLN A 162 19.04 1.08 13.18
N LEU A 163 17.92 1.26 13.90
CA LEU A 163 16.99 0.18 14.22
C LEU A 163 16.30 -0.38 12.98
N LEU A 164 15.82 0.51 12.09
CA LEU A 164 15.21 0.15 10.81
C LEU A 164 16.20 -0.64 9.95
N TYR A 165 17.42 -0.12 9.79
CA TYR A 165 18.49 -0.80 9.07
C TYR A 165 18.80 -2.18 9.65
N GLY A 166 18.62 -2.40 10.95
CA GLY A 166 18.81 -3.71 11.56
C GLY A 166 17.78 -4.77 11.16
N ILE A 167 16.57 -4.36 10.76
CA ILE A 167 15.45 -5.29 10.52
C ILE A 167 15.02 -5.39 9.04
N THR A 168 15.44 -4.45 8.20
CA THR A 168 15.18 -4.47 6.76
C THR A 168 16.25 -5.27 6.02
N GLN A 169 15.96 -5.65 4.79
CA GLN A 169 16.91 -6.32 3.89
C GLN A 169 16.74 -5.83 2.46
N LEU A 170 17.64 -6.25 1.57
CA LEU A 170 17.44 -6.02 0.14
C LEU A 170 16.11 -6.64 -0.30
N GLY A 171 15.32 -5.89 -1.07
CA GLY A 171 13.98 -6.30 -1.49
C GLY A 171 12.87 -6.02 -0.47
N THR A 172 13.17 -5.49 0.73
CA THR A 172 12.12 -5.04 1.66
C THR A 172 11.30 -3.92 1.02
N THR A 173 9.97 -4.07 1.04
CA THR A 173 9.01 -3.12 0.45
C THR A 173 8.94 -1.81 1.24
N VAL A 174 8.99 -0.69 0.51
CA VAL A 174 8.82 0.66 1.02
C VAL A 174 7.76 1.37 0.18
N ILE A 175 6.68 1.82 0.80
CA ILE A 175 5.56 2.48 0.13
C ILE A 175 5.60 3.95 0.51
N ILE A 176 5.56 4.86 -0.46
CA ILE A 176 5.57 6.31 -0.24
C ILE A 176 4.30 6.91 -0.84
N GLY A 177 3.45 7.48 0.02
CA GLY A 177 2.21 8.15 -0.37
C GLY A 177 2.28 9.67 -0.16
N ASP A 178 1.49 10.40 -0.95
CA ASP A 178 1.30 11.86 -0.89
C ASP A 178 0.03 12.32 -0.17
N HIS A 179 -0.75 11.39 0.37
CA HIS A 179 -1.98 11.61 1.12
C HIS A 179 -1.89 10.90 2.48
N ASN A 180 -2.93 11.03 3.32
CA ASN A 180 -2.96 10.36 4.63
C ASN A 180 -3.06 8.85 4.43
N THR A 181 -1.91 8.18 4.48
CA THR A 181 -1.81 6.74 4.26
C THR A 181 -2.08 5.99 5.56
N VAL A 182 -3.34 5.62 5.82
CA VAL A 182 -3.70 4.69 6.90
C VAL A 182 -3.91 3.32 6.27
N PRO A 183 -3.06 2.32 6.54
CA PRO A 183 -3.29 1.00 5.98
C PRO A 183 -4.55 0.38 6.58
N ALA A 184 -5.27 -0.41 5.79
CA ALA A 184 -6.39 -1.20 6.24
C ALA A 184 -6.04 -2.69 6.12
N ASP A 185 -6.45 -3.51 7.09
CA ASP A 185 -6.37 -4.95 6.94
C ASP A 185 -7.58 -5.45 6.15
N VAL A 186 -7.32 -6.19 5.09
CA VAL A 186 -8.35 -6.81 4.25
C VAL A 186 -8.17 -8.32 4.31
N LEU A 187 -9.17 -9.03 4.84
CA LEU A 187 -9.21 -10.48 4.70
C LEU A 187 -9.76 -10.83 3.32
N HIS A 188 -8.96 -11.55 2.54
CA HIS A 188 -9.34 -11.91 1.18
C HIS A 188 -8.76 -13.27 0.81
N SER A 189 -9.46 -14.04 -0.02
CA SER A 189 -9.09 -15.38 -0.53
C SER A 189 -7.82 -15.42 -1.41
N GLY A 190 -7.04 -14.34 -1.39
CA GLY A 190 -6.02 -13.99 -2.35
C GLY A 190 -6.63 -13.12 -3.43
N VAL A 191 -6.15 -11.88 -3.54
CA VAL A 191 -6.76 -10.78 -4.32
C VAL A 191 -7.20 -11.16 -5.74
N LEU A 192 -6.57 -12.19 -6.33
CA LEU A 192 -6.81 -12.65 -7.71
C LEU A 192 -7.40 -14.07 -7.82
N ILE A 193 -7.67 -14.72 -6.69
CA ILE A 193 -8.03 -16.16 -6.61
C ILE A 193 -9.53 -16.32 -6.31
N SER A 194 -10.11 -15.34 -5.61
CA SER A 194 -11.52 -15.31 -5.21
C SER A 194 -12.52 -15.38 -6.36
N GLN A 195 -12.07 -15.12 -7.59
CA GLN A 195 -12.87 -15.15 -8.82
C GLN A 195 -13.07 -16.56 -9.38
N HIS A 196 -12.33 -17.54 -8.85
CA HIS A 196 -12.40 -18.92 -9.29
C HIS A 196 -13.13 -19.77 -8.24
N THR A 197 -12.56 -20.91 -7.83
CA THR A 197 -13.22 -21.83 -6.90
C THR A 197 -12.70 -21.68 -5.47
N GLU A 198 -13.54 -22.01 -4.49
CA GLU A 198 -13.13 -22.09 -3.08
C GLU A 198 -11.96 -23.06 -2.86
N ASP A 199 -11.90 -24.14 -3.64
CA ASP A 199 -10.79 -25.11 -3.60
C ASP A 199 -9.46 -24.49 -4.04
N MET A 200 -9.47 -23.61 -5.05
CA MET A 200 -8.27 -22.87 -5.44
C MET A 200 -7.82 -21.91 -4.34
N ALA A 201 -8.76 -21.24 -3.67
CA ALA A 201 -8.44 -20.37 -2.54
C ALA A 201 -7.82 -21.15 -1.38
N LYS A 202 -8.37 -22.32 -1.04
CA LYS A 202 -7.82 -23.22 -0.02
C LYS A 202 -6.41 -23.70 -0.37
N GLU A 203 -6.18 -24.11 -1.62
CA GLU A 203 -4.85 -24.55 -2.05
C GLU A 203 -3.84 -23.40 -2.02
N ALA A 204 -4.26 -22.19 -2.36
CA ALA A 204 -3.40 -21.01 -2.28
C ALA A 204 -2.99 -20.66 -0.84
N VAL A 205 -3.93 -20.72 0.11
CA VAL A 205 -3.63 -20.52 1.54
C VAL A 205 -2.67 -21.60 2.05
N LYS A 206 -2.93 -22.86 1.69
CA LYS A 206 -2.05 -23.98 2.02
C LYS A 206 -0.64 -23.79 1.45
N GLN A 207 -0.54 -23.35 0.19
CA GLN A 207 0.75 -23.09 -0.43
C GLN A 207 1.47 -21.89 0.19
N ALA A 208 0.74 -20.83 0.55
CA ALA A 208 1.33 -19.69 1.26
C ALA A 208 1.89 -20.08 2.62
N LYS A 209 1.21 -20.97 3.37
CA LYS A 209 1.72 -21.56 4.61
C LYS A 209 3.00 -22.37 4.37
N ALA A 210 2.99 -23.27 3.40
CA ALA A 210 4.17 -24.09 3.06
C ALA A 210 5.37 -23.23 2.59
N ASN A 211 5.11 -22.18 1.81
CA ASN A 211 6.12 -21.23 1.37
C ASN A 211 6.71 -20.43 2.55
N ALA A 212 5.89 -20.05 3.53
CA ALA A 212 6.34 -19.35 4.74
C ALA A 212 7.25 -20.23 5.61
N GLU A 213 6.93 -21.52 5.73
CA GLU A 213 7.70 -22.49 6.53
C GLU A 213 9.04 -22.86 5.89
N SER A 214 9.06 -23.01 4.56
CA SER A 214 10.26 -23.46 3.81
C SER A 214 11.32 -22.38 3.64
N ALA A 215 10.93 -21.11 3.58
CA ALA A 215 11.84 -19.97 3.49
C ALA A 215 11.27 -18.80 4.30
N PRO A 216 11.54 -18.77 5.63
CA PRO A 216 11.03 -17.72 6.49
C PRO A 216 11.42 -16.33 5.97
N PRO A 217 10.53 -15.34 6.04
CA PRO A 217 10.84 -13.96 5.69
C PRO A 217 12.09 -13.48 6.42
N GLY A 218 13.05 -12.91 5.70
CA GLY A 218 14.34 -12.51 6.28
C GLY A 218 15.49 -13.51 6.05
N SER A 219 15.19 -14.75 5.62
CA SER A 219 16.22 -15.78 5.42
C SER A 219 17.08 -15.48 4.18
N PRO A 220 18.39 -15.76 4.20
CA PRO A 220 19.23 -15.72 3.01
C PRO A 220 18.63 -16.57 1.88
N GLY A 221 18.36 -15.96 0.73
CA GLY A 221 17.72 -16.64 -0.42
C GLY A 221 16.19 -16.71 -0.37
N ALA A 222 15.53 -16.10 0.63
CA ALA A 222 14.08 -15.95 0.62
C ALA A 222 13.64 -15.16 -0.62
N GLN A 223 12.77 -15.77 -1.42
CA GLN A 223 12.28 -15.14 -2.65
C GLN A 223 11.39 -13.95 -2.32
N THR A 224 11.66 -12.80 -2.94
CA THR A 224 10.69 -11.70 -2.98
C THR A 224 9.76 -11.92 -4.17
N VAL A 225 8.46 -11.79 -3.92
CA VAL A 225 7.43 -11.95 -4.96
C VAL A 225 6.63 -10.66 -5.00
N SER A 226 6.53 -10.06 -6.18
CA SER A 226 5.64 -8.92 -6.40
C SER A 226 4.86 -9.07 -7.69
N ALA A 227 3.74 -8.36 -7.81
CA ALA A 227 2.98 -8.26 -9.04
C ALA A 227 2.48 -6.83 -9.25
N VAL A 228 2.33 -6.45 -10.51
CA VAL A 228 1.70 -5.20 -10.93
C VAL A 228 0.56 -5.54 -11.87
N ILE A 229 -0.64 -5.06 -11.58
CA ILE A 229 -1.76 -5.04 -12.50
C ILE A 229 -1.91 -3.61 -12.99
N SER A 230 -1.61 -3.39 -14.27
CA SER A 230 -1.85 -2.12 -14.95
C SER A 230 -3.17 -2.21 -15.69
N THR A 231 -4.14 -1.38 -15.30
CA THR A 231 -5.45 -1.33 -15.95
C THR A 231 -5.37 -0.60 -17.29
N ALA A 232 -4.45 0.37 -17.43
CA ALA A 232 -4.13 1.01 -18.70
C ALA A 232 -3.62 0.01 -19.75
N ASP A 233 -2.71 -0.87 -19.35
CA ASP A 233 -2.13 -1.88 -20.25
C ASP A 233 -2.94 -3.19 -20.28
N LYS A 234 -3.94 -3.34 -19.41
CA LYS A 234 -4.78 -4.55 -19.24
C LYS A 234 -3.94 -5.81 -19.05
N LYS A 235 -2.89 -5.71 -18.24
CA LYS A 235 -1.96 -6.83 -17.98
C LYS A 235 -1.62 -6.95 -16.51
N ILE A 236 -1.26 -8.17 -16.14
CA ILE A 236 -0.55 -8.50 -14.90
C ILE A 236 0.89 -8.86 -15.25
N ILE A 237 1.85 -8.29 -14.51
CA ILE A 237 3.26 -8.71 -14.56
C ILE A 237 3.66 -9.17 -13.17
N VAL A 238 4.18 -10.38 -13.08
CA VAL A 238 4.66 -10.98 -11.83
C VAL A 238 6.17 -11.03 -11.85
N TYR A 239 6.76 -10.63 -10.73
CA TYR A 239 8.19 -10.54 -10.50
C TYR A 239 8.62 -11.50 -9.39
N GLN A 240 9.77 -12.12 -9.57
CA GLN A 240 10.47 -12.86 -8.53
C GLN A 240 11.88 -12.30 -8.39
N ASN A 241 12.25 -11.87 -7.18
CA ASN A 241 13.53 -11.23 -6.92
C ASN A 241 13.77 -10.02 -7.83
N GLY A 242 12.70 -9.29 -8.15
CA GLY A 242 12.73 -8.14 -9.06
C GLY A 242 12.74 -8.50 -10.55
N VAL A 243 12.97 -9.75 -10.93
CA VAL A 243 13.00 -10.16 -12.34
C VAL A 243 11.60 -10.55 -12.81
N PRO A 244 11.11 -10.10 -13.99
CA PRO A 244 9.85 -10.57 -14.55
C PRO A 244 9.87 -12.09 -14.67
N ALA A 245 8.97 -12.76 -13.96
CA ALA A 245 8.79 -14.20 -13.99
C ALA A 245 7.78 -14.60 -15.07
N PHE A 246 6.68 -13.85 -15.15
CA PHE A 246 5.70 -13.98 -16.23
C PHE A 246 4.78 -12.77 -16.31
N GLU A 247 4.13 -12.63 -17.47
CA GLU A 247 3.06 -11.67 -17.70
C GLU A 247 1.86 -12.37 -18.33
N ASP A 248 0.68 -11.79 -18.15
CA ASP A 248 -0.54 -12.22 -18.83
C ASP A 248 -1.52 -11.04 -18.96
N THR A 249 -2.56 -11.20 -19.78
CA THR A 249 -3.64 -10.23 -19.96
C THR A 249 -4.68 -10.37 -18.85
N VAL A 250 -5.25 -9.26 -18.41
CA VAL A 250 -6.40 -9.22 -17.50
C VAL A 250 -7.61 -8.60 -18.21
N THR A 251 -8.82 -9.03 -17.86
CA THR A 251 -10.06 -8.44 -18.38
C THR A 251 -10.64 -7.49 -17.33
N LEU A 252 -11.08 -6.31 -17.76
CA LEU A 252 -11.60 -5.29 -16.86
C LEU A 252 -13.11 -5.14 -17.02
N LYS A 253 -13.83 -5.08 -15.89
CA LYS A 253 -15.24 -4.71 -15.80
C LYS A 253 -15.31 -3.22 -15.45
N GLN A 254 -16.22 -2.51 -16.11
CA GLN A 254 -16.33 -1.04 -15.99
C GLN A 254 -14.98 -0.35 -16.23
N PRO A 255 -14.29 -0.60 -17.36
CA PRO A 255 -12.94 -0.06 -17.60
C PRO A 255 -12.87 1.47 -17.66
N ASP A 256 -14.01 2.14 -17.85
CA ASP A 256 -14.10 3.61 -17.93
C ASP A 256 -14.14 4.29 -16.56
N GLU A 257 -14.37 3.52 -15.48
CA GLU A 257 -14.29 4.01 -14.11
C GLU A 257 -12.84 3.89 -13.60
N PRO A 258 -12.29 4.87 -12.86
CA PRO A 258 -10.95 4.75 -12.29
C PRO A 258 -10.83 3.54 -11.37
N PHE A 259 -9.68 2.88 -11.37
CA PHE A 259 -9.31 1.88 -10.38
C PHE A 259 -8.39 2.46 -9.30
N GLY A 260 -7.78 3.62 -9.54
CA GLY A 260 -6.80 4.24 -8.64
C GLY A 260 -5.49 3.46 -8.58
N THR A 261 -4.62 3.84 -7.64
CA THR A 261 -3.40 3.10 -7.34
C THR A 261 -3.44 2.55 -5.92
N HIS A 262 -3.38 1.23 -5.79
CA HIS A 262 -3.47 0.54 -4.50
C HIS A 262 -2.38 -0.51 -4.36
N VAL A 263 -1.87 -0.66 -3.14
CA VAL A 263 -0.82 -1.60 -2.80
C VAL A 263 -1.34 -2.58 -1.76
N PHE A 264 -1.19 -3.86 -2.06
CA PHE A 264 -1.59 -4.97 -1.20
C PHE A 264 -0.34 -5.76 -0.81
N ASN A 265 -0.22 -6.13 0.46
CA ASN A 265 0.85 -6.98 0.96
C ASN A 265 0.26 -8.15 1.73
N VAL A 266 0.67 -9.37 1.40
CA VAL A 266 0.26 -10.57 2.15
C VAL A 266 0.96 -10.55 3.49
N THR A 267 0.20 -10.41 4.57
CA THR A 267 0.74 -10.41 5.94
C THR A 267 0.72 -11.80 6.55
N GLY A 268 -0.04 -12.75 6.00
CA GLY A 268 -0.01 -14.14 6.42
C GLY A 268 -1.30 -14.88 6.09
N PRO A 269 -1.40 -16.17 6.48
CA PRO A 269 -2.67 -16.87 6.43
C PRO A 269 -3.67 -16.30 7.46
N SER A 270 -4.97 -16.42 7.18
CA SER A 270 -6.00 -16.21 8.18
C SER A 270 -6.41 -17.54 8.85
N ASP A 271 -7.32 -17.45 9.83
CA ASP A 271 -7.91 -18.62 10.48
C ASP A 271 -8.90 -19.34 9.56
N ASP A 272 -9.43 -18.65 8.55
CA ASP A 272 -10.24 -19.24 7.49
C ASP A 272 -9.30 -19.95 6.49
N PRO A 273 -9.48 -21.26 6.24
CA PRO A 273 -8.59 -22.03 5.37
C PRO A 273 -8.62 -21.57 3.91
N ALA A 274 -9.59 -20.75 3.50
CA ALA A 274 -9.68 -20.19 2.16
C ALA A 274 -9.25 -18.71 2.09
N LYS A 275 -8.78 -18.08 3.18
CA LYS A 275 -8.38 -16.67 3.19
C LYS A 275 -6.95 -16.39 3.63
N LEU A 276 -6.38 -15.35 3.05
CA LEU A 276 -5.13 -14.70 3.45
C LEU A 276 -5.45 -13.35 4.10
N LYS A 277 -4.56 -12.94 5.01
CA LYS A 277 -4.52 -11.58 5.56
C LYS A 277 -3.73 -10.70 4.60
N TRP A 278 -4.32 -9.59 4.19
CA TRP A 278 -3.69 -8.58 3.37
C TRP A 278 -3.66 -7.26 4.14
N MET A 279 -2.53 -6.56 4.07
CA MET A 279 -2.47 -5.13 4.38
C MET A 279 -2.63 -4.37 3.07
N ALA A 280 -3.58 -3.45 3.03
CA ALA A 280 -3.91 -2.66 1.85
C ALA A 280 -3.68 -1.17 2.11
N ILE A 281 -3.09 -0.50 1.12
CA ILE A 281 -2.67 0.90 1.19
C ILE A 281 -3.09 1.60 -0.09
N ASP A 282 -3.80 2.72 0.05
CA ASP A 282 -4.10 3.61 -1.06
C ASP A 282 -2.89 4.49 -1.33
N LEU A 283 -2.64 4.80 -2.60
CA LEU A 283 -1.63 5.75 -3.04
C LEU A 283 -2.21 7.07 -3.54
N GLU A 284 -3.53 7.21 -3.69
CA GLU A 284 -4.18 8.39 -4.26
C GLU A 284 -5.28 8.97 -3.35
N ALA A 285 -5.31 10.31 -3.21
CA ALA A 285 -6.08 11.03 -2.19
C ALA A 285 -7.62 10.97 -2.34
N ASP A 286 -8.12 10.74 -3.56
CA ASP A 286 -9.52 11.06 -3.91
C ASP A 286 -10.49 9.87 -3.75
N ALA A 287 -9.99 8.63 -3.64
CA ALA A 287 -10.86 7.46 -3.68
C ALA A 287 -11.55 7.14 -2.33
N VAL A 288 -10.91 7.45 -1.20
CA VAL A 288 -11.42 7.12 0.14
C VAL A 288 -12.29 8.25 0.72
N THR A 289 -12.03 9.51 0.37
CA THR A 289 -12.77 10.67 0.92
C THR A 289 -14.25 10.71 0.50
N ASP A 290 -14.57 10.23 -0.70
CA ASP A 290 -15.95 10.18 -1.21
C ASP A 290 -16.75 9.01 -0.61
N LEU A 291 -16.09 7.90 -0.25
CA LEU A 291 -16.73 6.73 0.38
C LEU A 291 -16.82 6.85 1.91
N GLY A 292 -15.90 7.59 2.54
CA GLY A 292 -15.77 7.68 3.99
C GLY A 292 -16.77 8.60 4.70
N GLN A 293 -17.49 9.48 3.98
CA GLN A 293 -18.49 10.34 4.64
C GLN A 293 -19.73 9.55 5.11
N ASP A 294 -20.05 8.43 4.45
CA ASP A 294 -21.28 7.66 4.71
C ASP A 294 -21.05 6.19 5.15
N ASN A 295 -19.82 5.65 5.10
CA ASN A 295 -19.55 4.19 5.26
C ASN A 295 -18.66 3.77 6.44
N GLY A 296 -18.62 4.52 7.55
CA GLY A 296 -17.92 4.10 8.78
C GLY A 296 -16.51 4.69 8.93
N THR A 297 -15.59 3.92 9.53
CA THR A 297 -14.20 4.35 9.73
C THR A 297 -13.43 4.41 8.40
N PRO A 298 -12.35 5.22 8.28
CA PRO A 298 -11.53 5.27 7.05
C PRO A 298 -11.01 3.90 6.60
N ALA A 299 -10.73 2.99 7.54
CA ALA A 299 -10.29 1.63 7.24
C ALA A 299 -11.40 0.77 6.61
N GLU A 300 -12.64 0.88 7.11
CA GLU A 300 -13.81 0.19 6.55
C GLU A 300 -14.12 0.70 5.14
N ALA A 301 -14.09 2.02 4.94
CA ALA A 301 -14.29 2.63 3.63
C ALA A 301 -13.20 2.18 2.62
N SER A 302 -11.94 2.15 3.05
CA SER A 302 -10.83 1.67 2.21
C SER A 302 -11.01 0.20 1.83
N ALA A 303 -11.44 -0.65 2.75
CA ALA A 303 -11.65 -2.07 2.47
C ALA A 303 -12.80 -2.33 1.49
N LEU A 304 -13.89 -1.58 1.59
CA LEU A 304 -14.98 -1.62 0.60
C LEU A 304 -14.49 -1.19 -0.78
N LEU A 305 -13.70 -0.10 -0.84
CA LEU A 305 -13.06 0.34 -2.07
C LEU A 305 -12.19 -0.76 -2.68
N TYR A 306 -11.30 -1.36 -1.89
CA TYR A 306 -10.42 -2.43 -2.36
C TYR A 306 -11.19 -3.64 -2.87
N ALA A 307 -12.24 -4.08 -2.16
CA ALA A 307 -13.08 -5.19 -2.62
C ALA A 307 -13.79 -4.85 -3.94
N ALA A 308 -14.28 -3.62 -4.09
CA ALA A 308 -14.90 -3.16 -5.33
C ALA A 308 -13.91 -3.10 -6.50
N THR A 309 -12.70 -2.55 -6.27
CA THR A 309 -11.62 -2.50 -7.27
C THR A 309 -11.24 -3.91 -7.72
N MET A 310 -11.05 -4.85 -6.79
CA MET A 310 -10.70 -6.23 -7.10
C MET A 310 -11.80 -6.97 -7.86
N GLY A 311 -13.07 -6.76 -7.50
CA GLY A 311 -14.22 -7.37 -8.17
C GLY A 311 -14.33 -7.02 -9.66
N ARG A 312 -13.66 -5.94 -10.08
CA ARG A 312 -13.65 -5.42 -11.45
C ARG A 312 -12.51 -5.96 -12.32
N ILE A 313 -11.56 -6.75 -11.79
CA ILE A 313 -10.38 -7.22 -12.54
C ILE A 313 -10.40 -8.73 -12.68
N ASP A 314 -10.80 -9.27 -13.83
CA ASP A 314 -10.81 -10.71 -14.09
C ASP A 314 -9.44 -11.22 -14.56
N VAL A 315 -8.85 -12.17 -13.81
CA VAL A 315 -7.57 -12.80 -14.14
C VAL A 315 -7.78 -14.21 -14.69
N PRO A 316 -7.11 -14.63 -15.77
CA PRO A 316 -7.23 -15.99 -16.27
C PRO A 316 -6.88 -17.05 -15.22
N GLU A 317 -7.65 -18.14 -15.14
CA GLU A 317 -7.48 -19.18 -14.10
C GLU A 317 -6.05 -19.77 -14.07
N ALA A 318 -5.45 -19.99 -15.25
CA ALA A 318 -4.08 -20.47 -15.35
C ALA A 318 -3.07 -19.50 -14.69
N THR A 319 -3.30 -18.20 -14.86
CA THR A 319 -2.46 -17.15 -14.27
C THR A 319 -2.72 -17.00 -12.79
N ALA A 320 -3.98 -17.06 -12.35
CA ALA A 320 -4.31 -17.12 -10.94
C ALA A 320 -3.62 -18.32 -10.26
N ARG A 321 -3.64 -19.52 -10.86
CA ARG A 321 -2.93 -20.71 -10.33
C ARG A 321 -1.42 -20.50 -10.20
N ARG A 322 -0.78 -19.91 -11.21
CA ARG A 322 0.66 -19.60 -11.19
C ARG A 322 0.99 -18.57 -10.11
N TRP A 323 0.17 -17.54 -9.97
CA TRP A 323 0.30 -16.54 -8.92
C TRP A 323 0.13 -17.15 -7.53
N SER A 324 -0.92 -17.94 -7.31
CA SER A 324 -1.20 -18.64 -6.05
C SER A 324 -0.03 -19.48 -5.58
N ALA A 325 0.68 -20.15 -6.50
CA ALA A 325 1.82 -20.99 -6.17
C ALA A 325 2.99 -20.19 -5.57
N LEU A 326 3.09 -18.89 -5.89
CA LEU A 326 4.15 -18.01 -5.44
C LEU A 326 3.84 -17.27 -4.14
N LEU A 327 2.55 -17.16 -3.79
CA LEU A 327 2.07 -16.42 -2.62
C LEU A 327 2.80 -16.87 -1.35
N ARG A 328 3.20 -15.88 -0.55
CA ARG A 328 3.85 -16.05 0.75
C ARG A 328 3.71 -14.76 1.56
N PRO A 329 3.89 -14.79 2.89
CA PRO A 329 4.04 -13.56 3.66
C PRO A 329 5.11 -12.64 3.05
N GLY A 330 4.77 -11.38 2.83
CA GLY A 330 5.61 -10.38 2.18
C GLY A 330 5.36 -10.21 0.67
N THR A 331 4.57 -11.09 0.04
CA THR A 331 4.17 -10.91 -1.36
C THR A 331 3.43 -9.58 -1.54
N THR A 332 3.85 -8.76 -2.51
CA THR A 332 3.25 -7.45 -2.79
C THR A 332 2.48 -7.47 -4.12
N LEU A 333 1.29 -6.90 -4.18
CA LEU A 333 0.52 -6.69 -5.39
C LEU A 333 0.20 -5.19 -5.50
N VAL A 334 0.51 -4.59 -6.65
CA VAL A 334 0.11 -3.21 -6.96
C VAL A 334 -0.96 -3.27 -8.04
N ILE A 335 -2.07 -2.57 -7.84
CA ILE A 335 -3.09 -2.30 -8.84
C ILE A 335 -3.00 -0.82 -9.17
N THR A 336 -3.06 -0.44 -10.44
CA THR A 336 -2.84 0.95 -10.86
C THR A 336 -3.52 1.29 -12.19
N ASP A 337 -3.97 2.54 -12.29
CA ASP A 337 -4.40 3.14 -13.56
C ASP A 337 -3.24 3.56 -14.47
N LYS A 338 -2.00 3.43 -14.03
CA LYS A 338 -0.83 3.87 -14.79
C LYS A 338 -0.29 2.75 -15.70
N PRO A 339 0.28 3.10 -16.87
CA PRO A 339 0.99 2.14 -17.71
C PRO A 339 2.18 1.48 -16.98
N ALA A 340 2.38 0.20 -17.22
CA ALA A 340 3.52 -0.57 -16.74
C ALA A 340 4.63 -0.59 -17.82
N THR A 341 5.16 0.59 -18.17
CA THR A 341 6.24 0.84 -19.15
C THR A 341 7.61 0.81 -18.50
N ALA A 342 8.69 0.58 -19.26
CA ALA A 342 10.09 0.59 -18.79
C ALA A 342 10.47 1.83 -17.92
N GLU A 343 9.79 2.96 -18.12
CA GLU A 343 10.00 4.24 -17.43
C GLU A 343 9.23 4.36 -16.11
N SER A 344 8.19 3.54 -15.90
CA SER A 344 7.69 3.24 -14.55
C SER A 344 8.57 2.21 -13.84
N TYR A 345 9.78 1.90 -14.34
CA TYR A 345 10.76 1.08 -13.63
C TYR A 345 12.05 1.87 -13.37
N SER A 346 12.66 1.61 -12.21
CA SER A 346 13.92 2.26 -11.82
C SER A 346 15.15 1.81 -12.62
N ALA A 347 15.02 0.71 -13.37
CA ALA A 347 16.00 0.00 -14.20
C ALA A 347 15.48 -1.44 -14.46
N PRO A 348 16.11 -2.27 -15.32
CA PRO A 348 15.83 -3.71 -15.36
C PRO A 348 15.87 -4.31 -13.95
N GLY A 349 14.73 -4.84 -13.51
CA GLY A 349 14.61 -5.56 -12.24
C GLY A 349 13.72 -4.94 -11.15
N PHE A 350 13.01 -3.80 -11.36
CA PHE A 350 12.23 -3.25 -10.24
C PHE A 350 11.17 -2.15 -10.54
N THR A 351 9.93 -2.32 -10.04
CA THR A 351 8.75 -1.44 -10.18
C THR A 351 8.86 -0.14 -9.37
N ILE A 352 8.71 0.99 -10.05
CA ILE A 352 8.32 2.29 -9.49
C ILE A 352 6.85 2.52 -9.89
N MET A 353 6.04 3.20 -9.09
CA MET A 353 4.83 3.84 -9.62
C MET A 353 4.82 5.29 -9.14
N THR A 354 5.51 6.17 -9.86
CA THR A 354 5.58 7.59 -9.49
C THR A 354 4.25 8.28 -9.76
N GLY A 355 3.78 9.01 -8.74
CA GLY A 355 2.65 9.96 -8.78
C GLY A 355 2.70 10.91 -9.95
N ASP A 356 3.89 11.44 -10.22
CA ASP A 356 4.09 12.61 -11.08
C ASP A 356 5.04 12.31 -12.25
N SER A 357 4.62 12.76 -13.43
CA SER A 357 5.47 13.16 -14.55
C SER A 357 5.26 14.65 -14.80
#